data_AF-E1QTM1-F1
#
_entry.id   AF-E1QTM1-F1
#
_cell.length_a   1.000
_cell.length_b   1.000
_cell.length_c   1.000
_cell.angle_alpha   90.00
_cell.angle_beta   90.00
_cell.angle_gamma   90.00
#
_symmetry.space_group_name_H-M   'P 1'
#
loop_
_entity.id
_entity.type
_entity.pdbx_description
1 polymer ?
#
loop_
_entity_poly.entity_id
_entity_poly.type
_entity_poly.pdbx_seq_one_letter_code
_entity_poly.pdbx_strand_id
1 'polypeptide(L)'
;MLIFVQLLINIMSASGPGTIVGIPGSADVKEIVNYIARIITSALEVKSSDCLLKNYGTITLNAMNQVLKLFPELSTEFNILASKFKEIQEASRKLVGIKDPAQYADAVLTIFTTYNVDPGLYGVFAALQAMEAAKICGDSDAKFFLVRTLLASSLPNNLYRLLLDYLSLDHNFPINLLKALLEKYGKENSG
;
A
#
# COMPACT_ATOMS: atom_id res chain seq x y z
N MET A 1 28.30 3.81 -14.17
CA MET A 1 26.96 3.46 -14.72
C MET A 1 26.73 1.94 -14.80
N LEU A 2 27.71 1.13 -15.23
CA LEU A 2 27.58 -0.34 -15.31
C LEU A 2 27.38 -1.06 -13.95
N ILE A 3 27.93 -0.54 -12.86
CA ILE A 3 27.86 -1.19 -11.53
C ILE A 3 26.43 -1.17 -10.95
N PHE A 4 25.65 -0.13 -11.23
CA PHE A 4 24.27 -0.01 -10.74
C PHE A 4 23.30 -0.96 -11.46
N VAL A 5 23.53 -1.20 -12.75
CA VAL A 5 22.73 -2.14 -13.55
C VAL A 5 23.01 -3.57 -13.11
N GLN A 6 24.27 -3.92 -12.80
CA GLN A 6 24.63 -5.24 -12.29
C GLN A 6 24.05 -5.50 -10.88
N LEU A 7 23.96 -4.47 -10.03
CA LEU A 7 23.34 -4.59 -8.70
C LEU A 7 21.82 -4.84 -8.80
N LEU A 8 21.13 -4.14 -9.71
CA LEU A 8 19.70 -4.36 -10.00
C LEU A 8 19.44 -5.76 -10.58
N ILE A 9 20.29 -6.23 -11.50
CA ILE A 9 20.20 -7.58 -12.07
C ILE A 9 20.43 -8.65 -10.99
N ASN A 10 21.39 -8.46 -10.08
CA ASN A 10 21.64 -9.41 -8.98
C ASN A 10 20.52 -9.42 -7.93
N ILE A 11 19.85 -8.28 -7.68
CA ILE A 11 18.66 -8.22 -6.81
C ILE A 11 17.46 -8.90 -7.47
N MET A 12 17.29 -8.75 -8.79
CA MET A 12 16.25 -9.44 -9.57
C MET A 12 16.53 -10.94 -9.75
N SER A 13 17.79 -11.38 -9.59
CA SER A 13 18.21 -12.78 -9.69
C SER A 13 18.28 -13.50 -8.35
N ALA A 14 18.14 -12.79 -7.22
CA ALA A 14 18.21 -13.35 -5.88
C ALA A 14 16.89 -13.99 -5.41
N SER A 15 15.78 -13.81 -6.13
CA SER A 15 14.53 -14.52 -5.88
C SER A 15 14.48 -15.75 -6.79
N GLY A 16 14.77 -16.93 -6.21
CA GLY A 16 14.28 -18.19 -6.78
C GLY A 16 12.75 -18.13 -6.97
N PRO A 17 12.14 -19.12 -7.66
CA PRO A 17 10.73 -19.11 -8.08
C PRO A 17 9.69 -19.14 -6.93
N GLY A 18 10.09 -18.84 -5.69
CA GLY A 18 9.26 -19.01 -4.51
C GLY A 18 9.51 -17.99 -3.42
N THR A 19 9.92 -16.75 -3.70
CA THR A 19 9.90 -15.69 -2.68
C THR A 19 9.44 -14.38 -3.30
N ILE A 20 8.21 -13.99 -2.96
CA ILE A 20 7.78 -12.59 -3.07
C ILE A 20 8.32 -11.94 -1.80
N VAL A 21 9.10 -10.86 -1.93
CA VAL A 21 9.80 -10.20 -0.81
C VAL A 21 8.96 -10.21 0.49
N GLY A 22 9.39 -11.01 1.48
CA GLY A 22 8.77 -11.15 2.80
C GLY A 22 8.02 -12.47 3.08
N ILE A 23 7.47 -13.16 2.08
CA ILE A 23 6.75 -14.45 2.24
C ILE A 23 7.09 -15.40 1.07
N PRO A 24 7.43 -16.68 1.33
CA PRO A 24 7.59 -17.66 0.27
C PRO A 24 6.37 -17.74 -0.67
N GLY A 25 6.61 -17.94 -1.96
CA GLY A 25 5.57 -18.17 -2.98
C GLY A 25 4.72 -19.40 -2.66
N SER A 26 5.34 -20.40 -2.02
CA SER A 26 4.74 -21.65 -1.53
C SER A 26 4.32 -21.61 -0.06
N ALA A 27 4.25 -20.42 0.56
CA ALA A 27 3.83 -20.30 1.96
C ALA A 27 2.41 -20.83 2.14
N ASP A 28 2.21 -21.61 3.20
CA ASP A 28 0.86 -22.07 3.54
C ASP A 28 -0.01 -20.92 4.07
N VAL A 29 -1.32 -21.15 4.16
CA VAL A 29 -2.29 -20.16 4.64
C VAL A 29 -1.91 -19.64 6.04
N LYS A 30 -1.34 -20.49 6.90
CA LYS A 30 -0.97 -20.13 8.27
C LYS A 30 0.20 -19.14 8.29
N GLU A 31 1.20 -19.33 7.43
CA GLU A 31 2.32 -18.40 7.27
C GLU A 31 1.86 -17.03 6.75
N ILE A 32 0.94 -17.01 5.77
CA ILE A 32 0.37 -15.78 5.24
C ILE A 32 -0.42 -15.04 6.33
N VAL A 33 -1.29 -15.74 7.07
CA VAL A 33 -2.07 -15.15 8.16
C VAL A 33 -1.18 -14.63 9.28
N ASN A 34 -0.12 -15.35 9.65
CA ASN A 34 0.84 -14.88 10.66
C ASN A 34 1.58 -13.61 10.22
N TYR A 35 1.95 -13.52 8.94
CA TYR A 35 2.57 -12.32 8.40
C TYR A 35 1.61 -11.11 8.45
N ILE A 36 0.36 -11.30 8.00
CA ILE A 36 -0.68 -10.26 8.04
C ILE A 36 -0.91 -9.80 9.49
N ALA A 37 -1.04 -10.73 10.43
CA ALA A 37 -1.21 -10.39 11.84
C ALA A 37 -0.04 -9.54 12.36
N ARG A 38 1.21 -9.92 12.06
CA ARG A 38 2.41 -9.18 12.49
C ARG A 38 2.46 -7.74 11.98
N ILE A 39 2.14 -7.51 10.70
CA ILE A 39 2.14 -6.15 10.13
C ILE A 39 1.01 -5.29 10.72
N ILE A 40 -0.14 -5.90 11.02
CA ILE A 40 -1.26 -5.23 11.70
C ILE A 40 -0.87 -4.85 13.12
N THR A 41 -0.28 -5.78 13.89
CA THR A 41 0.22 -5.50 15.25
C THR A 41 1.22 -4.34 15.23
N SER A 42 2.15 -4.33 14.27
CA SER A 42 3.10 -3.22 14.11
C SER A 42 2.40 -1.87 13.88
N ALA A 43 1.28 -1.86 13.16
CA ALA A 43 0.49 -0.65 12.94
C ALA A 43 -0.26 -0.18 14.18
N LEU A 44 -0.79 -1.12 14.96
CA LEU A 44 -1.49 -0.85 16.21
C LEU A 44 -0.57 -0.22 17.26
N GLU A 45 0.71 -0.60 17.25
CA GLU A 45 1.74 -0.09 18.18
C GLU A 45 2.22 1.33 17.84
N VAL A 46 2.15 1.75 16.57
CA VAL A 46 2.63 3.08 16.14
C VAL A 46 1.55 4.14 16.34
N LYS A 47 1.76 5.00 17.35
CA LYS A 47 0.89 6.13 17.67
C LYS A 47 1.39 7.42 17.01
N SER A 48 0.47 8.34 16.75
CA SER A 48 0.78 9.70 16.32
C SER A 48 1.36 10.51 17.48
N SER A 49 2.42 11.28 17.24
CA SER A 49 2.90 12.28 18.21
C SER A 49 2.04 13.54 18.21
N ASP A 50 2.21 14.39 19.24
CA ASP A 50 1.59 15.72 19.29
C ASP A 50 2.08 16.62 18.13
N CYS A 51 3.34 16.48 17.70
CA CYS A 51 3.86 17.21 16.55
C CYS A 51 3.10 16.83 15.27
N LEU A 52 2.93 15.53 15.03
CA LEU A 52 2.22 15.03 13.86
C LEU A 52 0.77 15.51 13.88
N LEU A 53 0.08 15.43 15.02
CA LEU A 53 -1.31 15.87 15.14
C LEU A 53 -1.47 17.37 14.83
N LYS A 54 -0.55 18.20 15.32
CA LYS A 54 -0.53 19.65 15.06
C LYS A 54 -0.24 19.98 13.59
N ASN A 55 0.61 19.21 12.93
CA ASN A 55 1.07 19.48 11.57
C ASN A 55 0.40 18.63 10.48
N TYR A 56 -0.60 17.81 10.83
CA TYR A 56 -1.17 16.81 9.91
C TYR A 56 -1.68 17.43 8.61
N GLY A 57 -2.39 18.56 8.69
CA GLY A 57 -2.92 19.27 7.53
C GLY A 57 -1.81 19.75 6.59
N THR A 58 -0.76 20.36 7.16
CA THR A 58 0.42 20.82 6.42
C THR A 58 1.18 19.67 5.76
N ILE A 59 1.43 18.58 6.50
CA ILE A 59 2.06 17.36 5.98
C ILE A 59 1.28 16.81 4.78
N THR A 60 -0.05 16.74 4.91
CA THR A 60 -0.94 16.24 3.87
C THR A 60 -0.92 17.12 2.62
N LEU A 61 -1.02 18.44 2.80
CA LEU A 61 -1.00 19.39 1.68
C LEU A 61 0.34 19.36 0.94
N ASN A 62 1.46 19.32 1.68
CA ASN A 62 2.79 19.23 1.08
C ASN A 62 3.00 17.92 0.31
N ALA A 63 2.49 16.81 0.85
CA ALA A 63 2.53 15.51 0.18
C ALA A 63 1.70 15.54 -1.12
N MET A 64 0.48 16.09 -1.07
CA MET A 64 -0.36 16.27 -2.27
C MET A 64 0.34 17.11 -3.34
N ASN A 65 0.90 18.25 -2.97
CA ASN A 65 1.60 19.13 -3.91
C ASN A 65 2.80 18.41 -4.57
N GLN A 66 3.52 17.58 -3.82
CA GLN A 66 4.61 16.77 -4.37
C GLN A 66 4.12 15.69 -5.32
N VAL A 67 3.05 14.98 -4.97
CA VAL A 67 2.45 13.99 -5.87
C VAL A 67 2.05 14.64 -7.18
N LEU A 68 1.27 15.72 -7.13
CA LEU A 68 0.75 16.41 -8.32
C LEU A 68 1.87 17.00 -9.19
N LYS A 69 2.99 17.36 -8.58
CA LYS A 69 4.20 17.79 -9.30
C LYS A 69 4.90 16.64 -10.00
N LEU A 70 4.95 15.45 -9.38
CA LEU A 70 5.66 14.28 -9.91
C LEU A 70 4.84 13.48 -10.92
N PHE A 71 3.52 13.42 -10.72
CA PHE A 71 2.56 12.67 -11.54
C PHE A 71 1.39 13.58 -11.96
N PRO A 72 1.65 14.64 -12.75
CA PRO A 72 0.58 15.55 -13.20
C PRO A 72 -0.51 14.84 -14.00
N GLU A 73 -0.17 13.74 -14.69
CA GLU A 73 -1.08 12.88 -15.44
C GLU A 73 -2.09 12.15 -14.55
N LEU A 74 -1.80 11.97 -13.26
CA LEU A 74 -2.70 11.35 -12.27
C LEU A 74 -3.46 12.38 -11.43
N SER A 75 -3.48 13.64 -11.86
CA SER A 75 -4.04 14.74 -11.07
C SER A 75 -5.53 14.57 -10.76
N THR A 76 -6.29 13.99 -11.68
CA THR A 76 -7.73 13.72 -11.47
C THR A 76 -7.93 12.73 -10.33
N GLU A 77 -7.23 11.60 -10.39
CA GLU A 77 -7.29 10.51 -9.42
C GLU A 77 -6.83 11.00 -8.03
N PHE A 78 -5.74 11.75 -7.97
CA PHE A 78 -5.25 12.31 -6.71
C PHE A 78 -6.16 13.39 -6.14
N ASN A 79 -6.80 14.23 -6.96
CA ASN A 79 -7.77 15.21 -6.48
C ASN A 79 -9.04 14.54 -5.94
N ILE A 80 -9.50 13.45 -6.57
CA ILE A 80 -10.60 12.64 -6.06
C ILE A 80 -10.22 12.02 -4.71
N LEU A 81 -9.05 11.38 -4.62
CA LEU A 81 -8.55 10.82 -3.37
C LEU A 81 -8.42 11.91 -2.30
N ALA A 82 -7.94 13.09 -2.68
CA ALA A 82 -7.75 14.21 -1.78
C ALA A 82 -9.04 14.73 -1.16
N SER A 83 -10.12 14.81 -1.95
CA SER A 83 -11.44 15.19 -1.44
C SER A 83 -11.93 14.28 -0.32
N LYS A 84 -11.46 13.01 -0.29
CA LYS A 84 -11.84 12.00 0.69
C LYS A 84 -10.87 11.90 1.87
N PHE A 85 -9.73 12.60 1.85
CA PHE A 85 -8.72 12.43 2.90
C PHE A 85 -9.22 12.76 4.30
N LYS A 86 -10.05 13.80 4.44
CA LYS A 86 -10.61 14.14 5.75
C LYS A 86 -11.43 12.98 6.31
N GLU A 87 -12.29 12.38 5.48
CA GLU A 87 -13.15 11.27 5.86
C GLU A 87 -12.34 9.99 6.13
N ILE A 88 -11.38 9.67 5.26
CA ILE A 88 -10.46 8.54 5.43
C ILE A 88 -9.65 8.72 6.73
N GLN A 89 -9.21 9.94 7.04
CA GLN A 89 -8.46 10.23 8.25
C GLN A 89 -9.35 10.11 9.49
N GLU A 90 -10.58 10.62 9.46
CA GLU A 90 -11.55 10.48 10.56
C GLU A 90 -11.90 9.00 10.80
N ALA A 91 -12.14 8.22 9.74
CA ALA A 91 -12.34 6.79 9.85
C ALA A 91 -11.10 6.08 10.40
N SER A 92 -9.90 6.48 9.95
CA SER A 92 -8.63 5.95 10.45
C SER A 92 -8.38 6.27 11.93
N ARG A 93 -8.88 7.40 12.44
CA ARG A 93 -8.82 7.72 13.88
C ARG A 93 -9.66 6.77 14.71
N LYS A 94 -10.77 6.25 14.17
CA LYS A 94 -11.61 5.24 14.86
C LYS A 94 -10.92 3.88 14.98
N LEU A 95 -9.83 3.66 14.24
CA LEU A 95 -8.97 2.48 14.40
C LEU A 95 -8.11 2.56 15.67
N VAL A 96 -7.97 3.75 16.27
CA VAL A 96 -7.20 3.95 17.50
C VAL A 96 -7.92 3.25 18.65
N GLY A 97 -7.31 2.17 19.15
CA GLY A 97 -7.83 1.40 20.29
C GLY A 97 -8.30 -0.01 19.93
N ILE A 98 -8.39 -0.34 18.63
CA ILE A 98 -8.57 -1.74 18.20
C ILE A 98 -7.35 -2.53 18.64
N LYS A 99 -7.58 -3.67 19.30
CA LYS A 99 -6.52 -4.60 19.74
C LYS A 99 -6.54 -5.92 18.97
N ASP A 100 -7.67 -6.24 18.35
CA ASP A 100 -7.85 -7.45 17.56
C ASP A 100 -7.39 -7.23 16.11
N PRO A 101 -6.42 -8.01 15.60
CA PRO A 101 -5.97 -7.88 14.22
C PRO A 101 -7.05 -8.09 13.17
N ALA A 102 -8.02 -8.98 13.42
CA ALA A 102 -9.10 -9.25 12.47
C ALA A 102 -10.04 -8.05 12.34
N GLN A 103 -10.49 -7.47 13.45
CA GLN A 103 -11.25 -6.22 13.45
C GLN A 103 -10.49 -5.06 12.81
N TYR A 104 -9.17 -4.97 13.00
CA TYR A 104 -8.37 -3.93 12.39
C TYR A 104 -8.31 -4.11 10.86
N ALA A 105 -8.09 -5.34 10.39
CA ALA A 105 -8.10 -5.65 8.95
C ALA A 105 -9.45 -5.30 8.31
N ASP A 106 -10.55 -5.73 8.93
CA ASP A 106 -11.92 -5.44 8.47
C ASP A 106 -12.17 -3.94 8.33
N ALA A 107 -11.80 -3.16 9.34
CA ALA A 107 -12.00 -1.72 9.33
C ALA A 107 -11.15 -1.00 8.26
N VAL A 108 -9.90 -1.44 8.04
CA VAL A 108 -9.03 -0.88 6.97
C VAL A 108 -9.61 -1.20 5.59
N LEU A 109 -10.00 -2.46 5.35
CA LEU A 109 -10.59 -2.87 4.08
C LEU A 109 -11.90 -2.15 3.82
N THR A 110 -12.74 -2.01 4.84
CA THR A 110 -14.01 -1.27 4.75
C THR A 110 -13.78 0.17 4.33
N ILE A 111 -12.76 0.87 4.87
CA ILE A 111 -12.41 2.23 4.43
C ILE A 111 -12.05 2.23 2.95
N PHE A 112 -11.18 1.31 2.51
CA PHE A 112 -10.71 1.30 1.13
C PHE A 112 -11.84 0.98 0.14
N THR A 113 -12.71 0.03 0.49
CA THR A 113 -13.88 -0.33 -0.32
C THR A 113 -14.93 0.80 -0.34
N THR A 114 -15.26 1.38 0.81
CA THR A 114 -16.26 2.47 0.91
C THR A 114 -15.86 3.68 0.08
N TYR A 115 -14.58 4.04 0.12
CA TYR A 115 -14.06 5.21 -0.57
C TYR A 115 -13.50 4.93 -1.96
N ASN A 116 -13.56 3.66 -2.41
CA ASN A 116 -12.97 3.19 -3.67
C ASN A 116 -11.53 3.69 -3.86
N VAL A 117 -10.72 3.51 -2.81
CA VAL A 117 -9.33 3.99 -2.77
C VAL A 117 -8.46 3.01 -3.52
N ASP A 118 -7.74 3.47 -4.54
CA ASP A 118 -6.67 2.71 -5.15
C ASP A 118 -5.51 2.54 -4.14
N PRO A 119 -5.15 1.31 -3.75
CA PRO A 119 -4.10 1.08 -2.75
C PRO A 119 -2.71 1.54 -3.18
N GLY A 120 -2.43 1.57 -4.48
CA GLY A 120 -1.16 2.05 -5.05
C GLY A 120 -1.05 3.58 -4.95
N LEU A 121 -2.09 4.30 -5.35
CA LEU A 121 -2.15 5.76 -5.22
C LEU A 121 -2.08 6.19 -3.75
N TYR A 122 -2.83 5.52 -2.87
CA TYR A 122 -2.76 5.78 -1.43
C TYR A 122 -1.37 5.48 -0.88
N GLY A 123 -0.73 4.41 -1.35
CA GLY A 123 0.62 4.04 -0.94
C GLY A 123 1.67 5.10 -1.27
N VAL A 124 1.66 5.61 -2.51
CA VAL A 124 2.54 6.71 -2.96
C VAL A 124 2.30 7.97 -2.12
N PHE A 125 1.03 8.34 -1.94
CA PHE A 125 0.66 9.50 -1.14
C PHE A 125 1.14 9.39 0.31
N ALA A 126 0.87 8.25 0.97
CA ALA A 126 1.27 8.02 2.36
C ALA A 126 2.80 7.95 2.53
N ALA A 127 3.55 7.46 1.53
CA ALA A 127 5.01 7.53 1.54
C ALA A 127 5.52 8.98 1.51
N LEU A 128 4.89 9.86 0.72
CA LEU A 128 5.23 11.28 0.70
C LEU A 128 4.80 12.00 1.99
N GLN A 129 3.69 11.61 2.60
CA GLN A 129 3.35 12.07 3.96
C GLN A 129 4.42 11.68 4.97
N ALA A 130 4.99 10.47 4.86
CA ALA A 130 6.09 10.06 5.72
C ALA A 130 7.34 10.94 5.53
N MET A 131 7.68 11.27 4.29
CA MET A 131 8.81 12.16 4.00
C MET A 131 8.59 13.57 4.57
N GLU A 132 7.38 14.11 4.45
CA GLU A 132 7.03 15.41 5.03
C GLU A 132 6.99 15.36 6.57
N ALA A 133 6.49 14.28 7.15
CA ALA A 133 6.52 14.07 8.60
C ALA A 133 7.94 13.96 9.14
N ALA A 134 8.85 13.27 8.42
CA ALA A 134 10.27 13.21 8.77
C ALA A 134 10.89 14.61 8.82
N LYS A 135 10.60 15.45 7.83
CA LYS A 135 11.12 16.83 7.75
C LYS A 135 10.61 17.73 8.87
N ILE A 136 9.32 17.60 9.23
CA ILE A 136 8.66 18.53 10.14
C ILE A 136 8.75 18.07 11.61
N CYS A 137 8.61 16.76 11.85
CA CYS A 137 8.49 16.17 13.19
C CYS A 137 9.54 15.09 13.50
N GLY A 138 10.35 14.69 12.51
CA GLY A 138 11.41 13.67 12.67
C GLY A 138 10.98 12.26 12.29
N ASP A 139 11.97 11.37 12.18
CA ASP A 139 11.81 10.01 11.64
C ASP A 139 10.78 9.14 12.38
N SER A 140 10.59 9.39 13.68
CA SER A 140 9.61 8.65 14.49
C SER A 140 8.17 8.85 13.99
N ASP A 141 7.84 10.03 13.48
CA ASP A 141 6.52 10.36 12.94
C ASP A 141 6.37 9.93 11.47
N ALA A 142 7.48 9.79 10.74
CA ALA A 142 7.46 9.16 9.43
C ALA A 142 6.95 7.71 9.51
N LYS A 143 7.33 6.98 10.57
CA LYS A 143 6.89 5.60 10.83
C LYS A 143 5.36 5.49 10.88
N PHE A 144 4.66 6.51 11.38
CA PHE A 144 3.20 6.53 11.46
C PHE A 144 2.54 6.36 10.08
N PHE A 145 3.06 7.05 9.07
CA PHE A 145 2.56 6.96 7.70
C PHE A 145 3.07 5.70 6.98
N LEU A 146 4.37 5.36 7.13
CA LEU A 146 4.96 4.19 6.45
C LEU A 146 4.31 2.86 6.83
N VAL A 147 3.94 2.67 8.09
CA VAL A 147 3.30 1.41 8.50
C VAL A 147 1.89 1.29 7.91
N ARG A 148 1.20 2.41 7.71
CA ARG A 148 -0.11 2.45 7.03
C ARG A 148 0.05 2.22 5.52
N THR A 149 1.09 2.77 4.90
CA THR A 149 1.49 2.44 3.52
C THR A 149 1.73 0.95 3.35
N LEU A 150 2.51 0.33 4.25
CA LEU A 150 2.82 -1.09 4.21
C LEU A 150 1.53 -1.93 4.26
N LEU A 151 0.61 -1.60 5.16
CA LEU A 151 -0.68 -2.28 5.27
C LEU A 151 -1.54 -2.10 4.02
N ALA A 152 -1.62 -0.87 3.50
CA ALA A 152 -2.42 -0.54 2.33
C ALA A 152 -2.04 -1.41 1.12
N SER A 153 -0.74 -1.71 0.95
CA SER A 153 -0.28 -2.57 -0.14
C SER A 153 -0.24 -4.06 0.22
N SER A 154 0.14 -4.40 1.45
CA SER A 154 0.33 -5.80 1.85
C SER A 154 -0.98 -6.54 2.09
N LEU A 155 -2.02 -5.90 2.64
CA LEU A 155 -3.29 -6.57 2.92
C LEU A 155 -3.98 -7.01 1.62
N PRO A 156 -4.25 -6.12 0.63
CA PRO A 156 -4.91 -6.52 -0.60
C PRO A 156 -4.15 -7.61 -1.36
N ASN A 157 -2.82 -7.51 -1.43
CA ASN A 157 -2.00 -8.51 -2.10
C ASN A 157 -2.09 -9.90 -1.44
N ASN A 158 -2.03 -9.97 -0.11
CA ASN A 158 -2.11 -11.25 0.59
C ASN A 158 -3.55 -11.82 0.61
N LEU A 159 -4.58 -10.97 0.72
CA LEU A 159 -5.97 -11.40 0.56
C LEU A 159 -6.22 -11.97 -0.82
N TYR A 160 -5.63 -11.36 -1.84
CA TYR A 160 -5.72 -11.85 -3.20
C TYR A 160 -5.11 -13.24 -3.36
N ARG A 161 -3.93 -13.49 -2.80
CA ARG A 161 -3.31 -14.84 -2.78
C ARG A 161 -4.21 -15.87 -2.10
N LEU A 162 -4.71 -15.54 -0.91
CA LEU A 162 -5.63 -16.41 -0.17
C LEU A 162 -6.90 -16.71 -0.96
N LEU A 163 -7.42 -15.75 -1.72
CA LEU A 163 -8.58 -15.95 -2.59
C LEU A 163 -8.27 -16.91 -3.74
N LEU A 164 -7.10 -16.78 -4.38
CA LEU A 164 -6.68 -17.71 -5.43
C LEU A 164 -6.54 -19.14 -4.89
N ASP A 165 -5.91 -19.30 -3.73
CA ASP A 165 -5.78 -20.59 -3.04
C ASP A 165 -7.16 -21.19 -2.71
N TYR A 166 -8.06 -20.38 -2.15
CA TYR A 166 -9.43 -20.79 -1.82
C TYR A 166 -10.21 -21.27 -3.05
N LEU A 167 -10.03 -20.59 -4.18
CA LEU A 167 -10.65 -20.95 -5.45
C LEU A 167 -9.88 -22.05 -6.22
N SER A 168 -8.78 -22.56 -5.66
CA SER A 168 -7.88 -23.53 -6.32
C SER A 168 -7.39 -23.03 -7.69
N LEU A 169 -7.12 -21.73 -7.81
CA LEU A 169 -6.60 -21.09 -9.01
C LEU A 169 -5.09 -20.95 -8.96
N ASP A 170 -4.44 -21.10 -10.12
CA ASP A 170 -3.01 -20.86 -10.28
C ASP A 170 -2.67 -19.39 -9.97
N HIS A 171 -1.58 -19.15 -9.22
CA HIS A 171 -1.18 -17.78 -8.83
C HIS A 171 -0.78 -16.89 -10.01
N ASN A 172 -0.50 -17.45 -11.18
CA ASN A 172 -0.23 -16.70 -12.41
C ASN A 172 -1.48 -16.44 -13.25
N PHE A 173 -2.62 -17.06 -12.94
CA PHE A 173 -3.89 -16.80 -13.64
C PHE A 173 -4.16 -15.29 -13.82
N PRO A 174 -4.01 -14.44 -12.79
CA PRO A 174 -4.28 -13.01 -12.88
C PRO A 174 -3.35 -12.28 -13.84
N ILE A 175 -2.08 -12.66 -13.81
CA ILE A 175 -1.03 -12.09 -14.67
C ILE A 175 -1.36 -12.45 -16.13
N ASN A 176 -1.73 -13.70 -16.39
CA ASN A 176 -2.07 -14.17 -17.72
C ASN A 176 -3.35 -13.50 -18.24
N LEU A 177 -4.35 -13.33 -17.37
CA LEU A 177 -5.57 -12.60 -17.71
C LEU A 177 -5.29 -11.15 -18.04
N LEU A 178 -4.52 -10.44 -17.20
CA LEU A 178 -4.16 -9.04 -17.44
C LEU A 178 -3.38 -8.88 -18.75
N LYS A 179 -2.41 -9.76 -19.03
CA LYS A 179 -1.68 -9.76 -20.30
C LYS A 179 -2.63 -9.89 -21.49
N ALA A 180 -3.52 -10.87 -21.47
CA ALA A 180 -4.48 -11.07 -22.56
C ALA A 180 -5.40 -9.85 -22.78
N LEU A 181 -5.85 -9.21 -21.69
CA LEU A 181 -6.67 -8.01 -21.74
C LEU A 181 -5.91 -6.81 -22.33
N LEU A 182 -4.66 -6.59 -21.91
CA LEU A 182 -3.83 -5.50 -22.42
C LEU A 182 -3.45 -5.72 -23.88
N GLU A 183 -3.17 -6.95 -24.31
CA GLU A 183 -2.94 -7.28 -25.71
C GLU A 183 -4.17 -7.00 -26.58
N LYS A 184 -5.37 -7.34 -26.08
CA LYS A 184 -6.63 -7.02 -26.76
C LYS A 184 -6.81 -5.50 -26.90
N TYR A 185 -6.64 -4.75 -25.81
CA TYR A 185 -6.71 -3.29 -25.81
C TYR A 185 -5.71 -2.68 -26.80
N GLY A 186 -4.47 -3.17 -26.82
CA GLY A 186 -3.45 -2.70 -27.77
C GLY A 186 -3.85 -2.92 -29.22
N LYS A 187 -4.44 -4.07 -29.57
CA LYS A 187 -4.92 -4.36 -30.93
C LYS A 187 -6.08 -3.47 -31.36
N GLU A 188 -7.01 -3.17 -30.46
CA GLU A 188 -8.19 -2.34 -30.75
C GLU A 188 -7.84 -0.84 -30.92
N ASN A 189 -6.72 -0.37 -30.35
CA ASN A 189 -6.31 1.03 -30.41
C ASN A 189 -5.10 1.30 -31.33
N SER A 190 -4.56 0.27 -32.00
CA SER A 190 -3.47 0.38 -32.98
C SER A 190 -3.95 0.26 -34.43
N GLY A 191 -5.27 0.16 -34.64
CA GLY A 191 -5.93 0.05 -35.95
C GLY A 191 -6.60 1.35 -36.38
#